data_AF-A0A2V9MHZ7-F1
#
_entry.id   AF-A0A2V9MHZ7-F1
#
_cell.length_a   1.000
_cell.length_b   1.000
_cell.length_c   1.000
_cell.angle_alpha   90.00
_cell.angle_beta   90.00
_cell.angle_gamma   90.00
#
_symmetry.space_group_name_H-M   'P 1'
#
loop_
_entity.id
_entity.type
_entity.pdbx_description
1 polymer ?
#
loop_
_entity_poly.entity_id
_entity_poly.type
_entity_poly.pdbx_seq_one_letter_code
_entity_poly.pdbx_strand_id
1 'polypeptide(L)'
;MESHHQDTKAPGQLLVPRTGQSFDLMLKSDRFLPSRTLPFVLLPFVSWGDHFVFLSRGATDMPKWLLYALLCIFWWGVFGFLAKLGADRISAKHMQILFTIGMVPLVILAFLRSKMKVNTDKLGATYGVLNGVFAGLGGLAYFAAMENGKASIVGPVTSLFPLLTVVLAVLLLKERMNRVQVAGIVLALISISILSI
;
A
#
# COMPACT_ATOMS: atom_id res chain seq x y z
N MET A 1 -73.39 30.40 -25.05
CA MET A 1 -72.39 29.64 -24.28
C MET A 1 -71.16 30.52 -24.29
N GLU A 2 -70.76 31.27 -23.26
CA GLU A 2 -70.90 31.17 -21.80
C GLU A 2 -71.23 32.55 -21.19
N SER A 3 -71.89 32.53 -20.02
CA SER A 3 -72.30 33.68 -19.22
C SER A 3 -71.62 33.66 -17.84
N HIS A 4 -71.29 34.86 -17.35
CA HIS A 4 -70.77 35.20 -16.02
C HIS A 4 -71.50 34.57 -14.82
N HIS A 5 -70.72 34.18 -13.79
CA HIS A 5 -71.07 34.16 -12.34
C HIS A 5 -69.74 33.99 -11.56
N GLN A 6 -69.19 34.98 -10.86
CA GLN A 6 -69.54 35.56 -9.55
C GLN A 6 -69.40 34.60 -8.35
N ASP A 7 -68.40 34.92 -7.53
CA ASP A 7 -68.18 34.67 -6.09
C ASP A 7 -69.18 33.80 -5.31
N THR A 8 -68.67 32.75 -4.64
CA THR A 8 -69.25 32.26 -3.37
C THR A 8 -68.28 31.33 -2.60
N LYS A 9 -67.68 31.82 -1.49
CA LYS A 9 -67.71 31.17 -0.16
C LYS A 9 -66.96 32.00 0.90
N ALA A 10 -67.71 32.41 1.92
CA ALA A 10 -67.23 32.89 3.22
C ALA A 10 -66.96 31.69 4.18
N PRO A 11 -66.93 31.87 5.51
CA PRO A 11 -65.80 32.22 6.36
C PRO A 11 -65.39 31.03 7.29
N GLY A 12 -64.12 30.98 7.71
CA GLY A 12 -63.70 30.11 8.83
C GLY A 12 -62.48 29.23 8.60
N GLN A 13 -61.29 29.81 8.43
CA GLN A 13 -60.07 29.09 8.78
C GLN A 13 -59.27 29.88 9.80
N LEU A 14 -59.15 29.26 10.97
CA LEU A 14 -58.37 29.69 12.12
C LEU A 14 -56.93 30.00 11.71
N LEU A 15 -56.38 31.06 12.29
CA LEU A 15 -54.94 31.33 12.34
C LEU A 15 -54.25 30.19 13.10
N VAL A 16 -53.79 29.16 12.39
CA VAL A 16 -52.88 28.14 12.90
C VAL A 16 -51.44 28.63 12.61
N PRO A 17 -50.60 28.83 13.64
CA PRO A 17 -49.21 29.22 13.44
C PRO A 17 -48.46 28.13 12.66
N ARG A 18 -47.74 28.51 11.59
CA ARG A 18 -46.89 27.58 10.83
C ARG A 18 -45.71 27.15 11.68
N THR A 19 -45.76 25.90 12.14
CA THR A 19 -44.80 25.15 12.96
C THR A 19 -43.48 24.89 12.20
N GLY A 20 -42.75 25.95 11.87
CA GLY A 20 -41.44 25.86 11.22
C GLY A 20 -40.55 27.08 11.42
N GLN A 21 -41.10 28.22 11.81
CA GLN A 21 -40.32 29.44 12.10
C GLN A 21 -39.60 29.41 13.47
N SER A 22 -39.86 28.41 14.31
CA SER A 22 -39.23 28.29 15.64
C SER A 22 -37.86 27.60 15.64
N PHE A 23 -37.46 26.94 14.54
CA PHE A 23 -36.18 26.22 14.47
C PHE A 23 -35.01 27.12 14.05
N ASP A 24 -35.27 28.17 13.27
CA ASP A 24 -34.23 29.10 12.77
C ASP A 24 -33.70 30.07 13.84
N LEU A 25 -34.44 30.25 14.94
CA LEU A 25 -34.01 31.09 16.06
C LEU A 25 -33.08 30.36 17.05
N MET A 26 -32.92 29.04 16.92
CA MET A 26 -32.11 28.22 17.83
C MET A 26 -30.66 27.99 17.34
N LEU A 27 -30.36 28.28 16.06
CA LEU A 27 -29.03 28.10 15.47
C LEU A 27 -28.21 29.40 15.37
N LYS A 28 -28.70 30.50 15.94
CA LYS A 28 -28.03 31.81 15.92
C LYS A 28 -27.79 32.37 17.32
N SER A 29 -27.28 31.53 18.21
CA SER A 29 -26.78 31.96 19.51
C SER A 29 -25.79 30.93 20.01
N ASP A 30 -24.50 31.12 19.70
CA ASP A 30 -23.40 30.79 20.60
C ASP A 30 -22.13 31.47 20.09
N ARG A 31 -22.04 32.75 20.44
CA ARG A 31 -20.81 33.53 20.47
C ARG A 31 -20.37 33.52 21.93
N PHE A 32 -19.08 33.27 22.18
CA PHE A 32 -18.35 33.26 23.46
C PHE A 32 -18.13 31.89 24.12
N LEU A 33 -17.03 31.22 23.74
CA LEU A 33 -16.11 30.65 24.72
C LEU A 33 -14.64 30.97 24.33
N PRO A 34 -13.76 31.23 25.30
CA PRO A 34 -12.51 31.94 25.12
C PRO A 34 -11.36 31.04 24.68
N SER A 35 -10.43 31.62 23.93
CA SER A 35 -9.14 31.04 23.58
C SER A 35 -8.26 30.82 24.81
N ARG A 36 -7.64 29.64 24.87
CA ARG A 36 -6.42 29.23 25.61
C ARG A 36 -6.63 28.24 26.77
N THR A 37 -5.70 27.27 26.73
CA THR A 37 -5.29 26.27 27.71
C THR A 37 -6.26 25.13 28.02
N LEU A 38 -6.21 24.09 27.18
CA LEU A 38 -6.40 22.71 27.65
C LEU A 38 -5.08 21.94 27.43
N PRO A 39 -4.58 21.22 28.45
CA PRO A 39 -3.25 20.61 28.44
C PRO A 39 -3.18 19.47 27.41
N PHE A 40 -2.01 19.37 26.76
CA PHE A 40 -1.66 18.42 25.71
C PHE A 40 -1.49 16.96 26.20
N VAL A 41 -2.16 16.60 27.30
CA VAL A 41 -2.02 15.30 27.96
C VAL A 41 -3.44 14.75 28.13
N LEU A 42 -3.69 13.56 27.56
CA LEU A 42 -4.96 12.81 27.49
C LEU A 42 -5.66 12.74 26.13
N LEU A 43 -4.92 12.38 25.07
CA LEU A 43 -5.49 11.58 23.98
C LEU A 43 -4.53 10.44 23.56
N PRO A 44 -4.30 9.41 24.38
CA PRO A 44 -4.04 8.09 23.83
C PRO A 44 -5.40 7.46 23.43
N PHE A 45 -5.45 6.63 22.40
CA PHE A 45 -6.58 5.73 22.06
C PHE A 45 -7.70 6.14 21.08
N VAL A 46 -7.50 7.06 20.14
CA VAL A 46 -8.47 7.21 19.01
C VAL A 46 -7.76 7.20 17.66
N SER A 47 -7.23 6.04 17.28
CA SER A 47 -7.03 5.62 15.87
C SER A 47 -6.60 4.14 15.85
N TRP A 48 -7.46 3.25 16.38
CA TRP A 48 -7.28 1.78 16.29
C TRP A 48 -8.45 1.11 15.55
N GLY A 49 -9.51 1.86 15.23
CA GLY A 49 -10.71 1.32 14.56
C GLY A 49 -10.39 0.73 13.19
N ASP A 50 -9.57 1.42 12.41
CA ASP A 50 -9.30 1.02 11.02
C ASP A 50 -8.42 -0.24 10.93
N HIS A 51 -7.58 -0.47 11.95
CA HIS A 51 -6.70 -1.63 12.06
C HIS A 51 -7.45 -2.87 12.58
N PHE A 52 -8.45 -2.71 13.46
CA PHE A 52 -9.31 -3.81 13.91
C PHE A 52 -10.38 -4.20 12.89
N VAL A 53 -10.81 -3.29 12.01
CA VAL A 53 -11.73 -3.62 10.90
C VAL A 53 -11.12 -4.66 9.95
N PHE A 54 -9.78 -4.69 9.81
CA PHE A 54 -9.08 -5.74 9.06
C PHE A 54 -9.20 -7.12 9.70
N LEU A 55 -9.28 -7.21 11.04
CA LEU A 55 -9.38 -8.45 11.79
C LEU A 55 -10.84 -8.95 11.96
N SER A 56 -11.83 -8.12 11.64
CA SER A 56 -13.26 -8.42 11.80
C SER A 56 -13.98 -8.88 10.52
N ARG A 57 -13.32 -8.85 9.36
CA ARG A 57 -13.86 -9.46 8.13
C ARG A 57 -13.50 -10.93 8.13
N GLY A 58 -14.51 -11.80 8.07
CA GLY A 58 -14.34 -13.26 8.13
C GLY A 58 -13.23 -13.76 7.21
N ALA A 59 -12.55 -14.83 7.64
CA ALA A 59 -11.36 -15.43 7.03
C ALA A 59 -11.50 -15.88 5.56
N THR A 60 -12.61 -15.58 4.88
CA THR A 60 -12.95 -16.10 3.54
C THR A 60 -12.70 -15.13 2.39
N ASP A 61 -12.57 -13.82 2.63
CA ASP A 61 -12.28 -12.85 1.56
C ASP A 61 -10.93 -12.16 1.77
N MET A 62 -9.84 -12.94 1.64
CA MET A 62 -8.50 -12.36 1.57
C MET A 62 -8.43 -11.42 0.35
N PRO A 63 -7.97 -10.17 0.51
CA PRO A 63 -7.88 -9.25 -0.62
C PRO A 63 -6.89 -9.79 -1.65
N LYS A 64 -7.22 -9.72 -2.94
CA LYS A 64 -6.43 -10.32 -4.04
C LYS A 64 -4.96 -9.90 -4.03
N TRP A 65 -4.66 -8.64 -3.67
CA TRP A 65 -3.28 -8.15 -3.56
C TRP A 65 -2.47 -8.89 -2.49
N LEU A 66 -3.11 -9.29 -1.37
CA LEU A 66 -2.46 -10.02 -0.30
C LEU A 66 -2.15 -11.45 -0.75
N LEU A 67 -3.06 -12.08 -1.49
CA LEU A 67 -2.80 -13.40 -2.08
C LEU A 67 -1.57 -13.35 -3.01
N TYR A 68 -1.46 -12.33 -3.86
CA TYR A 68 -0.28 -12.14 -4.70
C TYR A 68 1.00 -11.91 -3.89
N ALA A 69 0.93 -11.17 -2.78
CA ALA A 69 2.07 -10.97 -1.88
C ALA A 69 2.51 -12.27 -1.19
N LEU A 70 1.58 -13.10 -0.72
CA LEU A 70 1.89 -14.40 -0.13
C LEU A 70 2.51 -15.35 -1.15
N LEU A 71 1.96 -15.40 -2.36
CA LEU A 71 2.52 -16.19 -3.45
C LEU A 71 3.92 -15.69 -3.84
N CYS A 72 4.12 -14.37 -3.84
CA CYS A 72 5.43 -13.76 -4.04
C CYS A 72 6.45 -14.25 -3.00
N ILE A 73 6.11 -14.22 -1.70
CA ILE A 73 7.00 -14.71 -0.63
C ILE A 73 7.38 -16.17 -0.86
N PHE A 74 6.42 -17.02 -1.21
CA PHE A 74 6.69 -18.43 -1.51
C PHE A 74 7.71 -18.57 -2.65
N TRP A 75 7.48 -17.90 -3.78
CA TRP A 75 8.39 -17.97 -4.93
C TRP A 75 9.76 -17.38 -4.64
N TRP A 76 9.84 -16.29 -3.87
CA TRP A 76 11.11 -15.71 -3.43
C TRP A 76 11.89 -16.64 -2.49
N GLY A 77 11.21 -17.39 -1.63
CA GLY A 77 11.85 -18.42 -0.79
C GLY A 77 12.46 -19.54 -1.62
N VAL A 78 11.70 -20.09 -2.58
CA VAL A 78 12.20 -21.12 -3.51
C VAL A 78 13.36 -20.59 -4.35
N PHE A 79 13.23 -19.36 -4.86
CA PHE A 79 14.30 -18.68 -5.59
C PHE A 79 15.58 -18.59 -4.75
N GLY A 80 15.49 -18.14 -3.50
CA GLY A 80 16.66 -17.99 -2.65
C GLY A 80 17.35 -19.31 -2.32
N PHE A 81 16.57 -20.36 -2.08
CA PHE A 81 17.08 -21.72 -1.87
C PHE A 81 17.82 -22.25 -3.11
N LEU A 82 17.18 -22.18 -4.29
CA LEU A 82 17.79 -22.61 -5.55
C LEU A 82 19.03 -21.78 -5.90
N ALA A 83 19.00 -20.47 -5.61
CA ALA A 83 20.13 -19.59 -5.81
C ALA A 83 21.36 -20.05 -5.03
N LYS A 84 21.18 -20.46 -3.76
CA LYS A 84 22.29 -21.01 -2.99
C LYS A 84 22.80 -22.33 -3.56
N LEU A 85 21.91 -23.26 -3.86
CA LEU A 85 22.27 -24.56 -4.45
C LEU A 85 23.05 -24.41 -5.76
N GLY A 86 22.67 -23.44 -6.59
CA GLY A 86 23.36 -23.13 -7.84
C GLY A 86 24.69 -22.41 -7.62
N ALA A 87 24.73 -21.43 -6.71
CA ALA A 87 25.95 -20.66 -6.42
C ALA A 87 27.08 -21.53 -5.82
N ASP A 88 26.74 -22.64 -5.15
CA ASP A 88 27.74 -23.61 -4.66
C ASP A 88 28.34 -24.48 -5.78
N ARG A 89 27.77 -24.46 -6.99
CA ARG A 89 28.18 -25.30 -8.12
C ARG A 89 28.77 -24.52 -9.29
N ILE A 90 28.33 -23.28 -9.48
CA ILE A 90 28.75 -22.43 -10.59
C ILE A 90 28.92 -20.99 -10.14
N SER A 91 29.83 -20.26 -10.80
CA SER A 91 30.10 -18.85 -10.46
C SER A 91 28.85 -17.96 -10.63
N ALA A 92 28.79 -16.86 -9.89
CA ALA A 92 27.70 -15.88 -9.92
C ALA A 92 27.37 -15.34 -11.32
N LYS A 93 28.38 -15.11 -12.17
CA LYS A 93 28.16 -14.63 -13.55
C LYS A 93 27.35 -15.64 -14.37
N HIS A 94 27.67 -16.92 -14.24
CA HIS A 94 26.96 -18.00 -14.93
C HIS A 94 25.55 -18.20 -14.35
N MET A 95 25.39 -18.09 -13.02
CA MET A 95 24.05 -18.06 -12.39
C MET A 95 23.18 -16.95 -12.98
N GLN A 96 23.72 -15.74 -13.09
CA GLN A 96 22.99 -14.60 -13.64
C GLN A 96 22.58 -14.83 -15.11
N ILE A 97 23.48 -15.36 -15.93
CA ILE A 97 23.19 -15.67 -17.34
C ILE A 97 22.08 -16.72 -17.44
N LEU A 98 22.20 -17.83 -16.70
CA LEU A 98 21.20 -18.90 -16.71
C LEU A 98 19.86 -18.45 -16.14
N PHE A 99 19.86 -17.62 -15.10
CA PHE A 99 18.66 -17.00 -14.56
C PHE A 99 17.95 -16.14 -15.63
N THR A 100 18.71 -15.29 -16.34
CA THR A 100 18.15 -14.46 -17.41
C THR A 100 17.59 -15.32 -18.55
N ILE A 101 18.28 -16.40 -18.94
CA ILE A 101 17.76 -17.37 -19.93
C ILE A 101 16.48 -18.04 -19.42
N GLY A 102 16.44 -18.45 -18.16
CA GLY A 102 15.27 -19.06 -17.53
C GLY A 102 14.04 -18.14 -17.48
N MET A 103 14.25 -16.82 -17.48
CA MET A 103 13.17 -15.82 -17.56
C MET A 103 12.60 -15.64 -18.97
N VAL A 104 13.35 -15.99 -20.04
CA VAL A 104 12.92 -15.77 -21.43
C VAL A 104 11.57 -16.44 -21.74
N PRO A 105 11.32 -17.72 -21.39
CA PRO A 105 10.01 -18.34 -21.62
C PRO A 105 8.86 -17.62 -20.91
N LEU A 106 9.10 -17.07 -19.71
CA LEU A 106 8.08 -16.33 -18.96
C LEU A 106 7.76 -14.99 -19.64
N VAL A 107 8.79 -14.30 -20.15
CA VAL A 107 8.60 -13.06 -20.93
C VAL A 107 7.84 -13.35 -22.22
N ILE A 108 8.20 -14.40 -22.96
CA ILE A 108 7.48 -14.82 -24.18
C ILE A 108 6.03 -15.12 -23.85
N LEU A 109 5.76 -15.92 -22.82
CA LEU A 109 4.40 -16.26 -22.40
C LEU A 109 3.60 -15.01 -22.03
N ALA A 110 4.18 -14.10 -21.25
CA ALA A 110 3.55 -12.83 -20.89
C ALA A 110 3.22 -11.98 -22.12
N PHE A 111 4.15 -11.92 -23.08
CA PHE A 111 3.97 -11.18 -24.32
C PHE A 111 2.86 -11.78 -25.20
N LEU A 112 2.82 -13.10 -25.36
CA LEU A 112 1.74 -13.80 -26.07
C LEU A 112 0.37 -13.58 -25.38
N ARG A 113 0.33 -13.64 -24.05
CA ARG A 113 -0.89 -13.40 -23.25
C ARG A 113 -1.36 -11.94 -23.32
N SER A 114 -0.46 -10.99 -23.54
CA SER A 114 -0.81 -9.58 -23.75
C SER A 114 -1.51 -9.30 -25.09
N LYS A 115 -1.65 -10.31 -25.97
CA LYS A 115 -2.10 -10.16 -27.35
C LYS A 115 -1.24 -9.16 -28.14
N MET A 116 0.06 -9.13 -27.86
CA MET A 116 1.03 -8.22 -28.48
C MET A 116 0.73 -6.73 -28.23
N LYS A 117 -0.09 -6.40 -27.23
CA LYS A 117 -0.40 -5.02 -26.89
C LYS A 117 0.70 -4.46 -26.00
N VAL A 118 1.48 -3.54 -26.55
CA VAL A 118 2.46 -2.77 -25.78
C VAL A 118 1.79 -1.54 -25.21
N ASN A 119 1.98 -1.30 -23.90
CA ASN A 119 1.49 -0.07 -23.28
C ASN A 119 2.22 1.14 -23.89
N THR A 120 1.48 2.20 -24.24
CA THR A 120 2.02 3.40 -24.87
C THR A 120 2.56 4.42 -23.87
N ASP A 121 2.35 4.21 -22.58
CA ASP A 121 2.92 5.06 -21.54
C ASP A 121 4.46 4.91 -21.48
N LYS A 122 5.16 5.92 -22.00
CA LYS A 122 6.62 5.97 -22.05
C LYS A 122 7.24 6.01 -20.65
N LEU A 123 6.55 6.62 -19.69
CA LEU A 123 7.06 6.73 -18.32
C LEU A 123 7.02 5.37 -17.62
N GLY A 124 5.88 4.68 -17.70
CA GLY A 124 5.74 3.30 -17.22
C GLY A 124 6.72 2.34 -17.88
N ALA A 125 6.94 2.46 -19.20
CA ALA A 125 7.95 1.67 -19.90
C ALA A 125 9.37 1.95 -19.37
N THR A 126 9.70 3.22 -19.12
CA THR A 126 11.00 3.62 -18.57
C THR A 126 11.22 3.06 -17.17
N TYR A 127 10.22 3.15 -16.27
CA TYR A 127 10.31 2.54 -14.95
C TYR A 127 10.43 1.01 -15.02
N GLY A 128 9.72 0.36 -15.95
CA GLY A 128 9.83 -1.09 -16.16
C GLY A 128 11.24 -1.51 -16.62
N VAL A 129 11.84 -0.78 -17.55
CA VAL A 129 13.20 -1.03 -18.04
C VAL A 129 14.22 -0.79 -16.92
N LEU A 130 14.15 0.35 -16.23
CA LEU A 130 15.04 0.64 -15.11
C LEU A 130 14.92 -0.42 -14.01
N ASN A 131 13.71 -0.82 -13.65
CA ASN A 131 13.48 -1.91 -12.70
C ASN A 131 14.18 -3.20 -13.16
N GLY A 132 14.10 -3.56 -14.43
CA GLY A 132 14.81 -4.72 -14.99
C GLY A 132 16.33 -4.60 -14.90
N VAL A 133 16.89 -3.43 -15.20
CA VAL A 133 18.34 -3.17 -15.09
C VAL A 133 18.81 -3.32 -13.65
N PHE A 134 18.13 -2.68 -12.69
CA PHE A 134 18.49 -2.78 -11.27
C PHE A 134 18.25 -4.18 -10.72
N ALA A 135 17.22 -4.90 -11.16
CA ALA A 135 17.02 -6.31 -10.80
C ALA A 135 18.15 -7.20 -11.32
N GLY A 136 18.66 -6.96 -12.53
CA GLY A 136 19.81 -7.68 -13.09
C GLY A 136 21.12 -7.40 -12.34
N LEU A 137 21.38 -6.12 -12.04
CA LEU A 137 22.55 -5.71 -11.24
C LEU A 137 22.47 -6.27 -9.82
N GLY A 138 21.30 -6.18 -9.19
CA GLY A 138 21.03 -6.74 -7.87
C GLY A 138 21.13 -8.26 -7.86
N GLY A 139 20.65 -8.93 -8.90
CA GLY A 139 20.78 -10.38 -9.09
C GLY A 139 22.25 -10.81 -9.16
N LEU A 140 23.09 -10.09 -9.92
CA LEU A 140 24.51 -10.38 -9.99
C LEU A 140 25.20 -10.24 -8.63
N ALA A 141 24.90 -9.17 -7.90
CA ALA A 141 25.42 -8.96 -6.54
C ALA A 141 24.89 -10.02 -5.56
N TYR A 142 23.62 -10.40 -5.68
CA TYR A 142 22.98 -11.42 -4.86
C TYR A 142 23.60 -12.80 -5.07
N PHE A 143 23.80 -13.22 -6.33
CA PHE A 143 24.45 -14.49 -6.63
C PHE A 143 25.92 -14.49 -6.17
N ALA A 144 26.63 -13.37 -6.31
CA ALA A 144 27.99 -13.24 -5.78
C ALA A 144 28.01 -13.35 -4.24
N ALA A 145 27.03 -12.76 -3.55
CA ALA A 145 26.89 -12.91 -2.11
C ALA A 145 26.56 -14.36 -1.71
N MET A 146 25.70 -15.05 -2.46
CA MET A 146 25.38 -16.46 -2.23
C MET A 146 26.56 -17.39 -2.48
N GLU A 147 27.40 -17.09 -3.48
CA GLU A 147 28.63 -17.83 -3.80
C GLU A 147 29.64 -17.73 -2.66
N ASN A 148 29.79 -16.53 -2.06
CA ASN A 148 30.81 -16.26 -1.04
C ASN A 148 30.28 -16.36 0.42
N GLY A 149 28.98 -16.56 0.61
CA GLY A 149 28.31 -16.43 1.91
C GLY A 149 27.36 -17.56 2.23
N LYS A 150 26.95 -17.64 3.51
CA LYS A 150 25.90 -18.56 3.96
C LYS A 150 24.53 -17.99 3.61
N ALA A 151 23.65 -18.82 3.03
CA ALA A 151 22.28 -18.40 2.71
C ALA A 151 21.49 -17.92 3.94
N SER A 152 21.79 -18.47 5.12
CA SER A 152 21.20 -18.05 6.39
C SER A 152 21.52 -16.60 6.79
N ILE A 153 22.59 -16.01 6.23
CA ILE A 153 22.98 -14.62 6.47
C ILE A 153 22.59 -13.74 5.28
N VAL A 154 22.90 -14.20 4.06
CA VAL A 154 22.64 -13.43 2.82
C VAL A 154 21.15 -13.18 2.62
N GLY A 155 20.29 -14.16 2.87
CA GLY A 155 18.84 -14.02 2.73
C GLY A 155 18.27 -12.90 3.61
N PRO A 156 18.47 -12.94 4.94
CA PRO A 156 18.04 -11.87 5.84
C PRO A 156 18.61 -10.49 5.49
N VAL A 157 19.91 -10.39 5.20
CA VAL A 157 20.55 -9.11 4.86
C VAL A 157 19.96 -8.52 3.59
N THR A 158 19.76 -9.32 2.55
CA THR A 158 19.17 -8.86 1.28
C THR A 158 17.69 -8.53 1.42
N SER A 159 16.98 -9.14 2.38
CA SER A 159 15.59 -8.82 2.71
C SER A 159 15.42 -7.44 3.37
N LEU A 160 16.51 -6.70 3.63
CA LEU A 160 16.47 -5.30 4.09
C LEU A 160 16.17 -4.29 2.98
N PHE A 161 16.15 -4.70 1.70
CA PHE A 161 15.85 -3.79 0.60
C PHE A 161 14.55 -2.96 0.77
N PRO A 162 13.46 -3.44 1.43
CA PRO A 162 12.28 -2.62 1.66
C PRO A 162 12.57 -1.38 2.49
N LEU A 163 13.59 -1.41 3.36
CA LEU A 163 14.00 -0.22 4.12
C LEU A 163 14.56 0.85 3.19
N LEU A 164 15.41 0.45 2.23
CA LEU A 164 15.90 1.35 1.20
C LEU A 164 14.73 1.89 0.37
N THR A 165 13.77 1.05 0.01
CA THR A 165 12.54 1.47 -0.70
C THR A 165 11.77 2.51 0.11
N VAL A 166 11.59 2.34 1.42
CA VAL A 166 10.91 3.32 2.27
C VAL A 166 11.69 4.63 2.33
N VAL A 167 13.01 4.59 2.51
CA VAL A 167 13.85 5.80 2.49
C VAL A 167 13.69 6.55 1.16
N LEU A 168 13.73 5.84 0.04
CA LEU A 168 13.50 6.43 -1.27
C LEU A 168 12.08 6.98 -1.42
N ALA A 169 11.06 6.30 -0.90
CA ALA A 169 9.68 6.79 -0.94
C ALA A 169 9.52 8.09 -0.12
N VAL A 170 10.14 8.18 1.05
CA VAL A 170 10.12 9.42 1.85
C VAL A 170 10.87 10.55 1.14
N LEU A 171 12.04 10.27 0.59
CA LEU A 171 12.90 11.31 -0.02
C LEU A 171 12.37 11.78 -1.38
N LEU A 172 11.96 10.86 -2.24
CA LEU A 172 11.59 11.14 -3.63
C LEU A 172 10.08 11.34 -3.80
N LEU A 173 9.26 10.49 -3.17
CA LEU A 173 7.80 10.57 -3.27
C LEU A 173 7.19 11.49 -2.19
N LYS A 174 7.99 11.94 -1.23
CA LYS A 174 7.57 12.81 -0.11
C LYS A 174 6.45 12.19 0.73
N GLU A 175 6.43 10.86 0.81
CA GLU A 175 5.46 10.14 1.64
C GLU A 175 5.70 10.45 3.12
N ARG A 176 4.60 10.71 3.85
CA ARG A 176 4.66 10.95 5.30
C ARG A 176 4.59 9.63 6.04
N MET A 177 5.64 9.33 6.79
CA MET A 177 5.66 8.14 7.65
C MET A 177 4.97 8.40 8.99
N ASN A 178 4.11 7.47 9.40
CA ASN A 178 3.57 7.45 10.77
C ASN A 178 4.58 6.80 11.74
N ARG A 179 4.52 7.17 13.02
CA ARG A 179 5.35 6.64 14.11
C ARG A 179 5.34 5.10 14.18
N VAL A 180 4.22 4.48 13.85
CA VAL A 180 4.08 3.00 13.82
C VAL A 180 4.92 2.38 12.70
N GLN A 181 4.96 2.99 11.50
CA GLN A 181 5.79 2.49 10.39
C GLN A 181 7.28 2.62 10.72
N VAL A 182 7.67 3.72 11.36
CA VAL A 182 9.05 3.92 11.84
C VAL A 182 9.41 2.86 12.89
N ALA A 183 8.53 2.60 13.85
CA ALA A 183 8.74 1.54 14.84
C ALA A 183 8.87 0.15 14.19
N GLY A 184 8.05 -0.16 13.17
CA GLY A 184 8.14 -1.39 12.40
C GLY A 184 9.48 -1.54 11.67
N ILE A 185 10.00 -0.47 11.10
CA ILE A 185 11.33 -0.44 10.46
C ILE A 185 12.43 -0.71 11.48
N VAL A 186 12.41 -0.02 12.63
CA VAL A 186 13.38 -0.23 13.70
C VAL A 186 13.35 -1.67 14.19
N LEU A 187 12.15 -2.24 14.37
CA LEU A 187 11.99 -3.63 14.78
C LEU A 187 12.52 -4.62 13.74
N ALA A 188 12.26 -4.37 12.45
CA ALA A 188 12.79 -5.18 11.35
C ALA A 188 14.32 -5.15 11.31
N LEU A 189 14.92 -3.98 11.52
CA LEU A 189 16.38 -3.82 11.62
C LEU A 189 16.95 -4.64 12.78
N ILE A 190 16.36 -4.56 13.97
CA ILE A 190 16.79 -5.30 15.16
C ILE A 190 16.69 -6.82 14.91
N SER A 191 15.55 -7.29 14.37
CA SER A 191 15.33 -8.70 14.06
C SER A 191 16.44 -9.28 13.19
N ILE A 192 16.84 -8.53 12.14
CA ILE A 192 17.86 -8.98 11.20
C ILE A 192 19.27 -8.89 11.80
N SER A 193 19.57 -7.87 12.61
CA SER A 193 20.83 -7.83 13.36
C SER A 193 21.01 -9.06 14.25
N ILE A 194 19.93 -9.50 14.93
CA ILE A 194 19.96 -10.71 15.75
C ILE A 194 20.14 -11.96 14.88
N LEU A 195 19.43 -12.05 13.74
CA LEU A 195 19.51 -13.21 12.86
C LEU A 195 20.87 -13.34 12.13
N SER A 196 21.59 -12.23 11.98
CA SER A 196 22.88 -12.18 11.30
C SER A 196 24.08 -12.52 12.20
N ILE A 197 23.89 -12.66 13.51
CA ILE A 197 24.91 -13.09 14.49
C ILE A 197 24.90 -14.61 14.60
#